data_AF-A0A8H7U406-F1
#
_entry.id   AF-A0A8H7U406-F1
#
_cell.length_a   1.000
_cell.length_b   1.000
_cell.length_c   1.000
_cell.angle_alpha   90.00
_cell.angle_beta   90.00
_cell.angle_gamma   90.00
#
_symmetry.space_group_name_H-M   'P 1'
#
loop_
_entity.id
_entity.type
_entity.pdbx_description
1 polymer ?
#
loop_
_entity_poly.entity_id
_entity_poly.type
_entity_poly.pdbx_seq_one_letter_code
_entity_poly.pdbx_strand_id
1 'polypeptide(L)'
;MHHRDPLDSPSKPCVSEPPNNRFSLELNEASVQSSSEQPQPELRPLTSLRWPYVPEESAYPDPLKRDDPKPLQIPQYETIATSPAIRRALVSNPQLPTLLRSLDRLRGPEREEALERALGIAPADRQAPAQPEEDTRALRVLAEAVEAAVRGGKQDVLGLDWGD
;
A
#
# COMPACT_ATOMS: atom_id res chain seq x y z
N MET A 1 -61.60 -23.96 56.59
CA MET A 1 -60.90 -22.71 56.93
C MET A 1 -59.95 -23.01 58.08
N HIS A 2 -58.68 -23.28 57.78
CA HIS A 2 -57.62 -23.55 58.76
C HIS A 2 -56.33 -22.95 58.15
N HIS A 3 -55.87 -21.81 58.65
CA HIS A 3 -54.91 -21.63 59.77
C HIS A 3 -53.46 -21.95 59.40
N ARG A 4 -52.64 -20.89 59.24
CA ARG A 4 -51.35 -20.58 59.93
C ARG A 4 -50.29 -19.95 59.00
N ASP A 5 -49.91 -18.72 59.34
CA ASP A 5 -48.60 -18.10 59.09
C ASP A 5 -47.52 -18.74 60.03
N PRO A 6 -46.28 -18.21 60.17
CA PRO A 6 -45.16 -18.00 59.23
C PRO A 6 -43.80 -18.53 59.81
N LEU A 7 -42.68 -18.23 59.12
CA LEU A 7 -41.27 -18.18 59.57
C LEU A 7 -40.35 -19.42 59.35
N ASP A 8 -39.31 -19.21 58.54
CA ASP A 8 -37.93 -19.57 58.92
C ASP A 8 -36.97 -18.43 58.52
N SER A 9 -35.99 -18.18 59.38
CA SER A 9 -34.94 -17.16 59.28
C SER A 9 -33.63 -17.83 58.77
N PRO A 10 -32.41 -17.44 59.17
CA PRO A 10 -31.64 -16.24 58.85
C PRO A 10 -30.28 -16.56 58.18
N SER A 11 -29.63 -15.60 57.51
CA SER A 11 -28.18 -15.40 57.66
C SER A 11 -27.77 -13.98 57.29
N LYS A 12 -27.17 -13.33 58.29
CA LYS A 12 -26.61 -11.98 58.33
C LYS A 12 -25.17 -11.99 57.75
N PRO A 13 -24.31 -10.98 58.02
CA PRO A 13 -24.21 -9.68 57.36
C PRO A 13 -22.74 -9.39 56.96
N CYS A 14 -22.44 -8.18 56.48
CA CYS A 14 -21.23 -7.37 56.72
C CYS A 14 -21.26 -6.23 55.68
N VAL A 15 -21.61 -4.96 55.96
CA VAL A 15 -21.04 -3.98 56.92
C VAL A 15 -19.53 -3.85 56.68
N SER A 16 -18.89 -2.72 56.41
CA SER A 16 -19.27 -1.34 56.08
C SER A 16 -17.95 -0.57 55.83
N GLU A 17 -17.96 0.33 54.84
CA GLU A 17 -17.31 1.67 54.86
C GLU A 17 -15.77 1.91 54.79
N PRO A 18 -15.35 3.12 54.31
CA PRO A 18 -14.03 3.51 53.75
C PRO A 18 -13.16 4.25 54.82
N PRO A 19 -11.95 4.85 54.61
CA PRO A 19 -11.55 5.86 53.59
C PRO A 19 -10.06 5.85 53.11
N ASN A 20 -9.74 6.79 52.19
CA ASN A 20 -8.43 7.32 51.75
C ASN A 20 -7.12 6.89 52.47
N ASN A 21 -6.08 6.48 51.73
CA ASN A 21 -4.72 7.05 51.88
C ASN A 21 -3.71 6.67 50.76
N ARG A 22 -3.27 7.70 50.02
CA ARG A 22 -1.88 8.11 49.69
C ARG A 22 -0.71 7.12 49.92
N PHE A 23 -0.08 6.66 48.85
CA PHE A 23 1.35 6.27 48.76
C PHE A 23 1.82 6.57 47.32
N SER A 24 2.54 7.66 47.05
CA SER A 24 3.98 7.88 47.23
C SER A 24 4.84 7.15 46.20
N LEU A 25 5.56 7.97 45.43
CA LEU A 25 6.66 7.63 44.53
C LEU A 25 7.71 6.81 45.27
N GLU A 26 8.08 5.62 44.76
CA GLU A 26 9.32 4.96 45.14
C GLU A 26 10.14 4.62 43.90
N LEU A 27 11.37 5.15 43.95
CA LEU A 27 12.49 4.88 43.08
C LEU A 27 12.82 3.38 43.07
N ASN A 28 12.87 2.79 41.87
CA ASN A 28 13.70 1.61 41.63
C ASN A 28 14.88 2.04 40.76
N GLU A 29 15.95 2.42 41.43
CA GLU A 29 17.27 2.61 40.83
C GLU A 29 18.13 1.36 41.11
N ALA A 30 18.88 0.98 40.07
CA ALA A 30 19.99 0.01 40.05
C ALA A 30 19.67 -1.51 40.08
N SER A 31 19.73 -2.13 38.90
CA SER A 31 20.82 -3.07 38.63
C SER A 31 21.04 -3.23 37.13
N VAL A 32 22.23 -2.80 36.72
CA VAL A 32 22.80 -2.89 35.37
C VAL A 32 23.04 -4.36 35.03
N GLN A 33 22.43 -4.85 33.95
CA GLN A 33 22.97 -5.97 33.19
C GLN A 33 23.32 -5.49 31.79
N SER A 34 24.62 -5.25 31.65
CA SER A 34 25.40 -5.04 30.45
C SER A 34 24.92 -5.92 29.29
N SER A 35 24.24 -5.32 28.33
CA SER A 35 24.13 -5.89 26.99
C SER A 35 25.53 -5.86 26.38
N SER A 36 26.06 -7.04 26.09
CA SER A 36 27.35 -7.25 25.43
C SER A 36 27.49 -6.36 24.19
N GLU A 37 28.44 -5.44 24.27
CA GLU A 37 28.87 -4.53 23.22
C GLU A 37 29.56 -5.33 22.11
N GLN A 38 28.75 -5.88 21.20
CA GLN A 38 29.23 -6.27 19.87
C GLN A 38 29.50 -4.96 19.12
N PRO A 39 30.70 -4.73 18.56
CA PRO A 39 30.95 -3.55 17.74
C PRO A 39 29.96 -3.60 16.58
N GLN A 40 28.98 -2.68 16.58
CA GLN A 40 28.13 -2.45 15.42
C GLN A 40 29.07 -2.17 14.25
N PRO A 41 28.99 -2.91 13.13
CA PRO A 41 29.81 -2.59 11.98
C PRO A 41 29.51 -1.14 11.59
N GLU A 42 30.55 -0.31 11.57
CA GLU A 42 30.41 1.10 11.21
C GLU A 42 29.67 1.20 9.88
N LEU A 43 28.61 2.03 9.86
CA LEU A 43 27.83 2.23 8.65
C LEU A 43 28.77 2.75 7.57
N ARG A 44 28.78 2.08 6.41
CA ARG A 44 29.59 2.54 5.30
C ARG A 44 29.14 3.95 4.92
N PRO A 45 30.08 4.86 4.63
CA PRO A 45 29.73 6.19 4.18
C PRO A 45 28.94 6.08 2.87
N LEU A 46 27.95 6.94 2.68
CA LEU A 46 27.11 6.96 1.47
C LEU A 46 27.95 7.15 0.18
N THR A 47 29.13 7.75 0.31
CA THR A 47 30.12 7.90 -0.78
C THR A 47 30.77 6.59 -1.22
N SER A 48 30.65 5.51 -0.45
CA SER A 48 31.12 4.17 -0.85
C SER A 48 30.23 3.51 -1.90
N LEU A 49 29.00 4.02 -2.10
CA LEU A 49 28.11 3.54 -3.14
C LEU A 49 28.52 4.15 -4.48
N ARG A 50 29.10 3.31 -5.33
CA ARG A 50 29.40 3.65 -6.72
C ARG A 50 28.13 3.47 -7.56
N TRP A 51 27.22 4.43 -7.46
CA TRP A 51 26.05 4.46 -8.31
C TRP A 51 26.48 4.69 -9.77
N PRO A 52 25.95 3.93 -10.73
CA PRO A 52 26.16 4.25 -12.14
C PRO A 52 25.58 5.64 -12.41
N TYR A 53 26.28 6.39 -13.26
CA TYR A 53 25.77 7.69 -13.71
C TYR A 53 24.42 7.47 -14.40
N VAL A 54 23.42 8.20 -13.93
CA VAL A 54 22.11 8.31 -14.57
C VAL A 54 22.14 9.58 -15.42
N PRO A 55 22.00 9.49 -16.76
CA PRO A 55 21.95 10.68 -17.59
C PRO A 55 20.79 11.58 -17.21
N GLU A 56 21.09 12.86 -17.01
CA GLU A 56 20.08 13.90 -16.93
C GLU A 56 19.33 14.04 -18.26
N GLU A 57 18.07 14.47 -18.20
CA GLU A 57 17.24 14.62 -19.38
C GLU A 57 17.79 15.70 -20.32
N SER A 58 17.76 15.44 -21.62
CA SER A 58 18.23 16.40 -22.62
C SER A 58 17.39 17.67 -22.57
N ALA A 59 18.01 18.82 -22.33
CA ALA A 59 17.34 20.12 -22.33
C ALA A 59 16.67 20.47 -23.68
N TYR A 60 17.10 19.82 -24.77
CA TYR A 60 16.51 19.93 -26.10
C TYR A 60 16.08 18.54 -26.58
N PRO A 61 14.79 18.19 -26.50
CA PRO A 61 14.29 16.94 -27.06
C PRO A 61 14.37 16.99 -28.59
N ASP A 62 14.69 15.85 -29.19
CA ASP A 62 14.69 15.66 -30.64
C ASP A 62 13.28 15.90 -31.19
N PRO A 63 13.07 16.84 -32.14
CA PRO A 63 11.74 17.16 -32.65
C PRO A 63 11.06 15.96 -33.33
N LEU A 64 11.81 14.99 -33.85
CA LEU A 64 11.22 13.76 -34.43
C LEU A 64 10.69 12.77 -33.38
N LYS A 65 11.11 12.91 -32.12
CA LYS A 65 10.71 12.01 -31.03
C LYS A 65 9.61 12.60 -30.16
N ARG A 66 8.94 13.66 -30.63
CA ARG A 66 7.85 14.31 -29.91
C ARG A 66 6.63 13.40 -29.80
N ASP A 67 6.36 12.63 -30.85
CA ASP A 67 5.18 11.78 -30.98
C ASP A 67 5.42 10.35 -30.46
N ASP A 68 6.68 10.01 -30.14
CA ASP A 68 7.02 8.72 -29.55
C ASP A 68 6.53 8.67 -28.08
N PRO A 69 6.02 7.52 -27.61
CA PRO A 69 5.65 7.37 -26.22
C PRO A 69 6.87 7.58 -25.31
N LYS A 70 6.83 8.62 -24.47
CA LYS A 70 7.91 8.94 -23.53
C LYS A 70 8.08 7.82 -22.50
N PRO A 71 9.31 7.35 -22.24
CA PRO A 71 9.56 6.39 -21.17
C PRO A 71 9.24 7.03 -19.82
N LEU A 72 8.81 6.20 -18.86
CA LEU A 72 8.63 6.65 -17.47
C LEU A 72 9.96 7.13 -16.89
N GLN A 73 9.93 8.30 -16.25
CA GLN A 73 11.09 8.89 -15.59
C GLN A 73 11.32 8.25 -14.22
N ILE A 74 12.57 8.28 -13.72
CA ILE A 74 12.90 7.74 -12.39
C ILE A 74 12.03 8.33 -11.26
N PRO A 75 11.82 9.67 -11.19
CA PRO A 75 10.94 10.24 -10.17
C PRO A 75 9.51 9.69 -10.25
N GLN A 76 9.00 9.40 -11.45
CA GLN A 76 7.67 8.82 -11.63
C GLN A 76 7.62 7.37 -11.14
N TYR A 77 8.68 6.58 -11.37
CA TYR A 77 8.79 5.25 -10.77
C TYR A 77 8.81 5.31 -9.24
N GLU A 78 9.50 6.29 -8.65
CA GLU A 78 9.53 6.49 -7.21
C GLU A 78 8.17 6.87 -6.63
N THR A 79 7.42 7.78 -7.29
CA THR A 79 6.07 8.13 -6.83
C THR A 79 5.12 6.94 -6.93
N ILE A 80 5.22 6.15 -7.99
CA ILE A 80 4.45 4.90 -8.14
C ILE A 80 4.81 3.90 -7.02
N ALA A 81 6.09 3.67 -6.78
CA ALA A 81 6.55 2.70 -5.77
C ALA A 81 6.16 3.11 -4.33
N THR A 82 6.19 4.41 -4.05
CA THR A 82 5.89 4.96 -2.71
C THR A 82 4.41 5.25 -2.48
N SER A 83 3.57 5.22 -3.52
CA SER A 83 2.14 5.59 -3.44
C SER A 83 1.32 4.69 -2.50
N PRO A 84 0.68 5.26 -1.46
CA PRO A 84 -0.22 4.50 -0.58
C PRO A 84 -1.51 4.07 -1.29
N ALA A 85 -2.00 4.83 -2.27
CA ALA A 85 -3.21 4.50 -3.01
C ALA A 85 -3.02 3.23 -3.85
N ILE A 86 -1.87 3.11 -4.52
CA ILE A 86 -1.51 1.92 -5.31
C ILE A 86 -1.39 0.70 -4.40
N ARG A 87 -0.71 0.82 -3.24
CA ARG A 87 -0.64 -0.28 -2.26
C ARG A 87 -2.02 -0.72 -1.78
N ARG A 88 -2.94 0.22 -1.51
CA ARG A 88 -4.32 -0.10 -1.14
C ARG A 88 -5.06 -0.84 -2.26
N ALA A 89 -4.96 -0.36 -3.50
CA ALA A 89 -5.59 -1.01 -4.65
C ALA A 89 -5.13 -2.47 -4.83
N LEU A 90 -3.83 -2.74 -4.64
CA LEU A 90 -3.27 -4.09 -4.71
C LEU A 90 -3.71 -4.98 -3.55
N VAL A 91 -3.85 -4.43 -2.34
CA VAL A 91 -4.32 -5.19 -1.17
C VAL A 91 -5.82 -5.49 -1.25
N SER A 92 -6.62 -4.55 -1.74
CA SER A 92 -8.07 -4.70 -1.90
C SER A 92 -8.44 -5.72 -2.98
N ASN A 93 -7.55 -5.98 -3.95
CA ASN A 93 -7.80 -6.88 -5.08
C ASN A 93 -6.70 -7.96 -5.14
N PRO A 94 -6.83 -9.10 -4.43
CA PRO A 94 -5.76 -10.10 -4.31
C PRO A 94 -5.45 -10.83 -5.62
N GLN A 95 -6.38 -10.87 -6.59
CA GLN A 95 -6.15 -11.46 -7.92
C GLN A 95 -5.31 -10.56 -8.84
N LEU A 96 -5.36 -9.24 -8.63
CA LEU A 96 -4.72 -8.24 -9.47
C LEU A 96 -3.19 -8.43 -9.56
N PRO A 97 -2.42 -8.68 -8.48
CA PRO A 97 -0.99 -9.00 -8.59
C PRO A 97 -0.70 -10.25 -9.43
N THR A 98 -1.58 -11.26 -9.39
CA THR A 98 -1.41 -12.49 -10.18
C THR A 98 -1.66 -12.21 -11.66
N LEU A 99 -2.69 -11.43 -11.98
CA LEU A 99 -2.98 -10.94 -13.32
C LEU A 99 -1.84 -10.08 -13.88
N LEU A 100 -1.32 -9.12 -13.10
CA LEU A 100 -0.19 -8.29 -13.53
C LEU A 100 1.06 -9.12 -13.83
N ARG A 101 1.34 -10.16 -13.03
CA ARG A 101 2.44 -11.10 -13.29
C ARG A 101 2.20 -11.95 -14.54
N SER A 102 0.96 -12.35 -14.84
CA SER A 102 0.67 -13.13 -16.05
C SER A 102 0.84 -12.27 -17.30
N LEU A 103 0.36 -11.03 -17.27
CA LEU A 103 0.58 -10.04 -18.32
C LEU A 103 2.07 -9.74 -18.49
N ASP A 104 2.83 -9.65 -17.40
CA ASP A 104 4.26 -9.37 -17.48
C ASP A 104 5.12 -10.52 -17.99
N ARG A 105 4.57 -11.73 -18.08
CA ARG A 105 5.25 -12.85 -18.75
C ARG A 105 5.12 -12.79 -20.26
N LEU A 106 4.09 -12.12 -20.78
CA LEU A 106 3.83 -11.99 -22.20
C LEU A 106 4.72 -10.90 -22.82
N ARG A 107 5.01 -11.05 -24.12
CA ARG A 107 5.84 -10.12 -24.91
C ARG A 107 5.20 -9.89 -26.28
N GLY A 108 5.42 -8.71 -26.85
CA GLY A 108 4.90 -8.36 -28.17
C GLY A 108 3.36 -8.43 -28.26
N PRO A 109 2.80 -8.85 -29.40
CA PRO A 109 1.37 -8.74 -29.70
C PRO A 109 0.48 -9.51 -28.72
N GLU A 110 0.96 -10.64 -28.19
CA GLU A 110 0.21 -11.43 -27.20
C GLU A 110 -0.05 -10.64 -25.91
N ARG A 111 0.90 -9.77 -25.52
CA ARG A 111 0.75 -8.90 -24.36
C ARG A 111 -0.31 -7.85 -24.62
N GLU A 112 -0.29 -7.22 -25.79
CA GLU A 112 -1.27 -6.22 -26.20
C GLU A 112 -2.68 -6.82 -26.22
N GLU A 113 -2.87 -7.98 -26.87
CA GLU A 113 -4.17 -8.67 -26.89
C GLU A 113 -4.65 -9.09 -25.50
N ALA A 114 -3.74 -9.49 -24.61
CA ALA A 114 -4.10 -9.82 -23.23
C ALA A 114 -4.48 -8.57 -22.42
N LEU A 115 -3.81 -7.44 -22.64
CA LEU A 115 -4.15 -6.16 -22.03
C LEU A 115 -5.51 -5.65 -22.53
N GLU A 116 -5.77 -5.71 -23.83
CA GLU A 116 -7.07 -5.34 -24.42
C GLU A 116 -8.21 -6.14 -23.79
N ARG A 117 -8.03 -7.46 -23.62
CA ARG A 117 -9.01 -8.32 -22.97
C ARG A 117 -9.17 -8.00 -21.48
N ALA A 118 -8.08 -7.78 -20.76
CA ALA A 118 -8.11 -7.44 -19.34
C ALA A 118 -8.72 -6.05 -19.06
N LEU A 119 -8.65 -5.14 -20.04
CA LEU A 119 -9.27 -3.81 -19.97
C LEU A 119 -10.69 -3.78 -20.55
N GLY A 120 -11.16 -4.86 -21.17
CA GLY A 120 -12.48 -4.94 -21.81
C GLY A 120 -12.61 -4.12 -23.09
N ILE A 121 -11.49 -3.82 -23.76
CA ILE A 121 -11.42 -3.00 -25.00
C ILE A 121 -11.39 -3.91 -26.24
N ALA A 122 -11.12 -5.21 -26.07
CA ALA A 122 -11.03 -6.17 -27.16
C ALA A 122 -12.33 -6.18 -28.02
N PRO A 123 -12.20 -6.17 -29.37
CA PRO A 123 -13.35 -6.16 -30.27
C PRO A 123 -14.19 -7.43 -30.08
N ALA A 124 -15.51 -7.33 -30.33
CA ALA A 124 -16.48 -8.40 -30.10
C ALA A 124 -16.06 -9.75 -30.73
N ASP A 125 -15.43 -9.69 -31.90
CA ASP A 125 -14.97 -10.87 -32.65
C ASP A 125 -13.80 -11.62 -32.00
N ARG A 126 -13.05 -10.97 -31.09
CA ARG A 126 -11.90 -11.53 -30.35
C ARG A 126 -12.21 -11.81 -28.88
N GLN A 127 -13.46 -11.70 -28.45
CA GLN A 127 -13.87 -11.98 -27.08
C GLN A 127 -13.81 -13.49 -26.80
N ALA A 128 -12.63 -13.94 -26.35
CA ALA A 128 -12.47 -15.12 -25.50
C ALA A 128 -13.34 -14.98 -24.22
N PRO A 129 -13.62 -16.04 -23.43
CA PRO A 129 -14.48 -15.94 -22.25
C PRO A 129 -14.13 -14.71 -21.42
N ALA A 130 -15.13 -13.87 -21.19
CA ALA A 130 -14.98 -12.56 -20.55
C ALA A 130 -14.11 -12.70 -19.30
N GLN A 131 -13.05 -11.90 -19.21
CA GLN A 131 -12.37 -11.71 -17.93
C GLN A 131 -13.43 -11.27 -16.90
N PRO A 132 -13.33 -11.72 -15.65
CA PRO A 132 -14.32 -11.35 -14.65
C PRO A 132 -14.37 -9.83 -14.56
N GLU A 133 -15.57 -9.24 -14.57
CA GLU A 133 -15.75 -7.79 -14.52
C GLU A 133 -15.08 -7.14 -13.29
N GLU A 134 -14.83 -7.94 -12.26
CA GLU A 134 -14.08 -7.55 -11.08
C GLU A 134 -12.61 -7.22 -11.41
N ASP A 135 -11.95 -8.01 -12.27
CA ASP A 135 -10.56 -7.78 -12.67
C ASP A 135 -10.42 -6.52 -13.54
N THR A 136 -11.37 -6.29 -14.46
CA THR A 136 -11.39 -5.08 -15.29
C THR A 136 -11.59 -3.83 -14.44
N ARG A 137 -12.50 -3.91 -13.44
CA ARG A 137 -12.71 -2.84 -12.46
C ARG A 137 -11.48 -2.61 -11.59
N ALA A 138 -10.84 -3.68 -11.10
CA ALA A 138 -9.62 -3.59 -10.30
C ALA A 138 -8.47 -2.93 -11.08
N LEU A 139 -8.32 -3.28 -12.37
CA LEU A 139 -7.35 -2.65 -13.26
C LEU A 139 -7.64 -1.17 -13.49
N ARG A 140 -8.92 -0.78 -13.66
CA ARG A 140 -9.30 0.63 -13.77
C ARG A 140 -8.94 1.42 -12.51
N VAL A 141 -9.27 0.90 -11.33
CA VAL A 141 -8.92 1.53 -10.05
C VAL A 141 -7.40 1.65 -9.88
N LEU A 142 -6.63 0.63 -10.29
CA LEU A 142 -5.17 0.69 -10.29
C LEU A 142 -4.66 1.79 -11.24
N ALA A 143 -5.20 1.86 -12.46
CA ALA A 143 -4.80 2.84 -13.45
C ALA A 143 -5.03 4.28 -12.96
N GLU A 144 -6.19 4.56 -12.36
CA GLU A 144 -6.50 5.85 -11.74
C GLU A 144 -5.52 6.20 -10.60
N ALA A 145 -5.17 5.21 -9.77
CA ALA A 145 -4.20 5.41 -8.69
C ALA A 145 -2.77 5.67 -9.20
N VAL A 146 -2.37 5.02 -10.30
CA VAL A 146 -1.09 5.25 -10.98
C VAL A 146 -1.07 6.64 -11.59
N GLU A 147 -2.12 7.03 -12.31
CA GLU A 147 -2.21 8.34 -12.92
C GLU A 147 -2.14 9.45 -11.87
N ALA A 148 -2.88 9.32 -10.76
CA ALA A 148 -2.85 10.28 -9.66
C ALA A 148 -1.45 10.40 -9.02
N ALA A 149 -0.72 9.28 -8.91
CA ALA A 149 0.64 9.25 -8.36
C ALA A 149 1.64 9.94 -9.30
N VAL A 150 1.56 9.69 -10.61
CA VAL A 150 2.44 10.30 -11.62
C VAL A 150 2.16 11.79 -11.79
N ARG A 151 0.88 12.19 -11.74
CA ARG A 151 0.41 13.57 -11.86
C ARG A 151 0.85 14.47 -10.70
N GLY A 152 1.16 13.90 -9.53
CA GLY A 152 1.67 14.65 -8.38
C GLY A 152 0.73 15.76 -7.90
N GLY A 153 -0.59 15.57 -8.02
CA GLY A 153 -1.61 16.55 -7.59
C GLY A 153 -1.94 17.68 -8.58
N LYS A 154 -1.33 17.72 -9.76
CA LYS A 154 -1.61 18.71 -10.81
C LYS A 154 -2.90 18.35 -11.58
N GLN A 155 -4.05 18.94 -11.23
CA GLN A 155 -5.33 18.57 -11.86
C GLN A 155 -5.46 18.98 -13.33
N ASP A 156 -4.68 19.95 -13.79
CA ASP A 156 -4.77 20.49 -15.16
C ASP A 156 -3.87 19.77 -16.18
N VAL A 157 -3.09 18.77 -15.76
CA VAL A 157 -2.14 18.06 -16.63
C VAL A 157 -2.32 16.55 -16.48
N LEU A 158 -2.52 15.83 -17.57
CA LEU A 158 -2.46 14.35 -17.56
C LEU A 158 -1.05 13.93 -17.15
N GLY A 159 -0.92 13.10 -16.11
CA GLY A 159 0.39 12.65 -15.60
C GLY A 159 1.15 11.82 -16.64
N LEU A 160 0.41 11.15 -17.53
CA LEU A 160 0.89 10.43 -18.70
C LEU A 160 0.41 11.19 -19.96
N ASP A 161 0.80 12.45 -20.08
CA ASP A 161 0.53 13.24 -21.29
C ASP A 161 1.47 12.76 -22.42
N TRP A 162 0.89 12.06 -23.38
CA TRP A 162 1.59 11.57 -24.57
C TRP A 162 1.77 12.67 -25.64
N GLY A 163 1.27 13.90 -25.39
CA GLY A 163 1.27 14.99 -26.37
C GLY A 163 0.19 14.83 -27.44
N ASP A 164 -0.12 15.95 -28.12
CA ASP A 164 -0.85 16.00 -29.40
C ASP A 164 0.12 15.93 -30.58
#